data_AF-V5FLF1-F1
#
_entry.id   AF-V5FLF1-F1
#
_cell.length_a   1.000
_cell.length_b   1.000
_cell.length_c   1.000
_cell.angle_alpha   90.00
_cell.angle_beta   90.00
_cell.angle_gamma   90.00
#
_symmetry.space_group_name_H-M   'P 1'
#
loop_
_entity.id
_entity.type
_entity.pdbx_description
1 polymer ?
#
loop_
_entity_poly.entity_id
_entity_poly.type
_entity_poly.pdbx_seq_one_letter_code
_entity_poly.pdbx_strand_id
1 'polypeptide(L)'
;MKKDITKNTLRNGILTVLSLGLTACSVSTDYDKQIGAENAALVEVQMGTYDKHKMEAYVQQIGARLVSHIDNPEFEFHFKIVDDATPNAFALPGGYIFVSRGLLSLVNSEDELACVMAHEIIHVTERHGVKQMKSGILPGIVELPGNIVGGVINEDLGNLINAPISAGNHLLMAGYSRSHESDADRLGIDLAAKAGYEPLAMNSILERLNRTVEIQTKKASERSYFDSHPYTPDRIADVNKEAKKLTVAQISPIHKDFVSQIDGLLVGQNPSKGVFREQLFLQPDLKFAIDFPEQWTTLNQASIVAAVDKEQDAAVVFSLASNEFSAKEHAIRFQNELKRRYQMELSIDEQPLAWGHSIYSVTLTNDKKDQKSYMTRGWVNLGVDTYQIVTIASEDKKKSADNSAYSFRPITKQELASMTQLELKVVKAKEGQTLEALLAENHSKRSIELLAVMNALDENQRLTNNEQVKVVVEAPYQ
;
A
#
# COMPACT_ATOMS: atom_id res chain seq x y z
N MET A 1 49.37 42.29 -47.83
CA MET A 1 49.93 41.23 -46.95
C MET A 1 48.78 40.31 -46.55
N LYS A 2 48.45 39.26 -47.31
CA LYS A 2 48.97 37.87 -47.23
C LYS A 2 48.96 37.24 -45.83
N LYS A 3 47.88 36.50 -45.52
CA LYS A 3 47.75 35.14 -44.90
C LYS A 3 46.37 35.04 -44.21
N ASP A 4 45.32 34.51 -44.84
CA ASP A 4 44.89 33.11 -45.08
C ASP A 4 44.42 32.29 -43.86
N ILE A 5 43.46 31.38 -44.14
CA ILE A 5 42.87 30.27 -43.32
C ILE A 5 41.50 30.66 -42.69
N THR A 6 40.31 30.13 -43.01
CA THR A 6 39.88 28.92 -43.74
C THR A 6 38.35 28.91 -43.99
N LYS A 7 37.96 28.33 -45.14
CA LYS A 7 36.83 27.41 -45.43
C LYS A 7 35.37 27.94 -45.36
N ASN A 8 34.67 28.03 -46.51
CA ASN A 8 33.90 26.96 -47.20
C ASN A 8 32.65 26.52 -46.44
N THR A 9 31.46 26.29 -47.00
CA THR A 9 30.79 26.49 -48.32
C THR A 9 29.38 25.91 -48.11
N LEU A 10 28.40 26.51 -48.78
CA LEU A 10 27.12 25.93 -49.25
C LEU A 10 26.46 24.76 -48.49
N ARG A 11 25.17 24.95 -48.19
CA ARG A 11 24.18 23.91 -48.54
C ARG A 11 22.77 24.46 -48.77
N ASN A 12 22.27 24.22 -49.97
CA ASN A 12 20.87 24.26 -50.37
C ASN A 12 19.99 23.34 -49.50
N GLY A 13 18.71 23.66 -49.41
CA GLY A 13 17.63 22.74 -48.97
C GLY A 13 16.37 23.54 -48.62
N ILE A 14 15.55 23.90 -49.60
CA ILE A 14 14.25 23.24 -49.85
C ILE A 14 13.38 23.19 -48.60
N LEU A 15 12.41 24.12 -48.57
CA LEU A 15 11.16 24.01 -47.85
C LEU A 15 10.58 22.61 -48.07
N THR A 16 10.62 21.76 -47.05
CA THR A 16 9.72 20.62 -46.95
C THR A 16 8.83 20.91 -45.74
N VAL A 17 7.59 21.32 -46.04
CA VAL A 17 6.51 21.37 -45.07
C VAL A 17 6.28 19.95 -44.60
N LEU A 18 6.88 19.56 -43.48
CA LEU A 18 6.38 18.40 -42.73
C LEU A 18 5.15 18.86 -41.97
N SER A 19 4.00 18.53 -42.54
CA SER A 19 2.76 18.32 -41.79
C SER A 19 3.02 17.26 -40.72
N LEU A 20 3.53 17.67 -39.56
CA LEU A 20 3.43 16.88 -38.34
C LEU A 20 1.96 16.92 -37.94
N GLY A 21 1.23 15.89 -38.37
CA GLY A 21 -0.08 15.61 -37.84
C GLY A 21 -0.01 15.60 -36.32
N LEU A 22 -1.01 16.20 -35.68
CA LEU A 22 -1.36 15.97 -34.30
C LEU A 22 -1.75 14.49 -34.13
N THR A 23 -0.78 13.58 -34.20
CA THR A 23 -0.92 12.28 -33.56
C THR A 23 -0.74 12.53 -32.08
N ALA A 24 -1.83 12.53 -31.33
CA ALA A 24 -1.81 12.37 -29.89
C ALA A 24 -0.77 11.29 -29.57
N CYS A 25 0.31 11.65 -28.87
CA CYS A 25 1.37 10.70 -28.53
C CYS A 25 0.75 9.56 -27.69
N SER A 26 0.43 8.45 -28.35
CA SER A 26 0.08 7.22 -27.67
C SER A 26 1.33 6.75 -26.97
N VAL A 27 1.45 7.07 -25.68
CA VAL A 27 2.41 6.43 -24.77
C VAL A 27 2.43 4.93 -25.08
N SER A 28 3.59 4.38 -25.44
CA SER A 28 3.73 2.98 -25.83
C SER A 28 3.47 2.06 -24.63
N THR A 29 3.16 0.80 -24.88
CA THR A 29 3.06 -0.22 -23.82
C THR A 29 4.41 -0.49 -23.14
N ASP A 30 5.53 -0.13 -23.78
CA ASP A 30 6.85 -0.18 -23.15
C ASP A 30 7.00 0.79 -21.98
N TYR A 31 6.37 1.97 -22.06
CA TYR A 31 6.34 2.90 -20.93
C TYR A 31 5.59 2.30 -19.74
N ASP A 32 4.44 1.67 -19.97
CA ASP A 32 3.65 1.00 -18.94
C ASP A 32 4.47 -0.09 -18.22
N LYS A 33 5.22 -0.89 -18.99
CA LYS A 33 6.12 -1.92 -18.43
C LYS A 33 7.20 -1.31 -17.54
N GLN A 34 7.84 -0.23 -17.99
CA GLN A 34 8.90 0.43 -17.23
C GLN A 34 8.36 1.01 -15.91
N ILE A 35 7.34 1.89 -15.97
CA ILE A 35 6.81 2.53 -14.77
C ILE A 35 6.13 1.51 -13.84
N GLY A 36 5.58 0.43 -14.41
CA GLY A 36 5.01 -0.68 -13.67
C GLY A 36 6.03 -1.36 -12.79
N ALA A 37 7.16 -1.76 -13.39
CA ALA A 37 8.24 -2.43 -12.68
C ALA A 37 8.87 -1.56 -11.58
N GLU A 38 9.10 -0.27 -11.87
CA GLU A 38 9.63 0.69 -10.90
C GLU A 38 8.68 0.87 -9.70
N ASN A 39 7.38 1.07 -9.95
CA ASN A 39 6.39 1.24 -8.89
C ASN A 39 6.10 -0.06 -8.12
N ALA A 40 6.14 -1.22 -8.79
CA ALA A 40 5.97 -2.51 -8.13
C ALA A 40 7.08 -2.74 -7.09
N ALA A 41 8.34 -2.42 -7.43
CA ALA A 41 9.45 -2.48 -6.49
C ALA A 41 9.23 -1.56 -5.27
N LEU A 42 8.70 -0.34 -5.49
CA LEU A 42 8.37 0.59 -4.40
C LEU A 42 7.25 0.05 -3.50
N VAL A 43 6.19 -0.50 -4.08
CA VAL A 43 5.08 -1.13 -3.34
C VAL A 43 5.61 -2.26 -2.46
N GLU A 44 6.46 -3.13 -2.98
CA GLU A 44 7.03 -4.24 -2.22
C GLU A 44 7.89 -3.78 -1.05
N VAL A 45 8.65 -2.69 -1.23
CA VAL A 45 9.46 -2.10 -0.15
C VAL A 45 8.58 -1.43 0.91
N GLN A 46 7.54 -0.68 0.49
CA GLN A 46 6.70 0.12 1.39
C GLN A 46 5.65 -0.71 2.12
N MET A 47 4.91 -1.55 1.40
CA MET A 47 3.84 -2.37 1.96
C MET A 47 4.35 -3.70 2.48
N GLY A 48 5.48 -4.20 1.97
CA GLY A 48 5.96 -5.55 2.25
C GLY A 48 5.15 -6.61 1.51
N THR A 49 5.78 -7.75 1.25
CA THR A 49 5.12 -8.94 0.70
C THR A 49 4.69 -9.88 1.83
N TYR A 50 3.51 -10.47 1.71
CA TYR A 50 3.01 -11.49 2.64
C TYR A 50 3.31 -12.89 2.11
N ASP A 51 4.50 -13.41 2.43
CA ASP A 51 4.97 -14.68 1.89
C ASP A 51 4.37 -15.88 2.63
N LYS A 52 3.16 -16.26 2.23
CA LYS A 52 2.61 -17.60 2.46
C LYS A 52 2.64 -18.36 1.15
N HIS A 53 3.71 -19.10 0.90
CA HIS A 53 3.96 -19.85 -0.34
C HIS A 53 2.71 -20.57 -0.92
N LYS A 54 1.85 -21.15 -0.08
CA LYS A 54 0.60 -21.80 -0.55
C LYS A 54 -0.44 -20.83 -1.09
N MET A 55 -0.69 -19.72 -0.39
CA MET A 55 -1.69 -18.73 -0.77
C MET A 55 -1.21 -17.90 -1.97
N GLU A 56 0.07 -17.54 -1.98
CA GLU A 56 0.71 -16.85 -3.09
C GLU A 56 0.62 -17.68 -4.38
N ALA A 57 0.96 -18.97 -4.32
CA ALA A 57 0.81 -19.88 -5.45
C ALA A 57 -0.65 -20.00 -5.92
N TYR A 58 -1.61 -19.93 -4.99
CA TYR A 58 -3.02 -20.03 -5.31
C TYR A 58 -3.55 -18.77 -6.02
N VAL A 59 -3.21 -17.58 -5.52
CA VAL A 59 -3.49 -16.30 -6.19
C VAL A 59 -2.89 -16.32 -7.60
N GLN A 60 -1.63 -16.77 -7.76
CA GLN A 60 -0.99 -16.89 -9.07
C GLN A 60 -1.74 -17.86 -10.01
N GLN A 61 -2.27 -18.98 -9.50
CA GLN A 61 -3.04 -19.93 -10.33
C GLN A 61 -4.37 -19.33 -10.81
N ILE A 62 -5.10 -18.62 -9.95
CA ILE A 62 -6.33 -17.91 -10.33
C ILE A 62 -6.02 -16.85 -11.40
N GLY A 63 -5.00 -16.03 -11.15
CA GLY A 63 -4.54 -15.01 -12.08
C GLY A 63 -4.12 -15.57 -13.44
N ALA A 64 -3.33 -16.64 -13.45
CA ALA A 64 -2.91 -17.32 -14.68
C ALA A 64 -4.11 -17.91 -15.46
N ARG A 65 -5.10 -18.48 -14.76
CA ARG A 65 -6.34 -18.96 -15.38
C ARG A 65 -7.11 -17.82 -16.04
N LEU A 66 -7.30 -16.70 -15.34
CA LEU A 66 -7.96 -15.51 -15.91
C LEU A 66 -7.21 -14.99 -17.15
N VAL A 67 -5.89 -14.79 -17.04
CA VAL A 67 -5.05 -14.29 -18.14
C VAL A 67 -5.07 -15.21 -19.36
N SER A 68 -5.20 -16.53 -19.18
CA SER A 68 -5.31 -17.48 -20.30
C SER A 68 -6.56 -17.29 -21.18
N HIS A 69 -7.55 -16.52 -20.71
CA HIS A 69 -8.76 -16.17 -21.46
C HIS A 69 -8.72 -14.75 -22.05
N ILE A 70 -7.58 -14.07 -21.99
CA ILE A 70 -7.34 -12.79 -22.66
C ILE A 70 -6.72 -13.06 -24.03
N ASP A 71 -7.32 -12.50 -25.07
CA ASP A 71 -6.77 -12.59 -26.42
C ASP A 71 -5.52 -11.69 -26.56
N ASN A 72 -4.39 -12.27 -26.97
CA ASN A 72 -3.12 -11.56 -27.23
C ASN A 72 -2.69 -10.60 -26.10
N PRO A 73 -2.39 -11.10 -24.89
CA PRO A 73 -2.03 -10.25 -23.77
C PRO A 73 -0.78 -9.41 -24.07
N GLU A 74 -0.90 -8.08 -23.96
CA GLU A 74 0.21 -7.14 -24.23
C GLU A 74 1.25 -7.08 -23.10
N PHE A 75 0.87 -7.57 -21.91
CA PHE A 75 1.64 -7.51 -20.67
C PHE A 75 1.87 -8.91 -20.08
N GLU A 76 3.01 -9.08 -19.41
CA GLU A 76 3.23 -10.20 -18.51
C GLU A 76 2.60 -9.86 -17.16
N PHE A 77 1.72 -10.75 -16.67
CA PHE A 77 1.01 -10.49 -15.42
C PHE A 77 1.76 -11.08 -14.22
N HIS A 78 1.93 -10.26 -13.19
CA HIS A 78 2.53 -10.62 -11.92
C HIS A 78 1.51 -10.39 -10.82
N PHE A 79 1.26 -11.43 -10.02
CA PHE A 79 0.32 -11.38 -8.90
C PHE A 79 1.11 -11.54 -7.61
N LYS A 80 0.89 -10.64 -6.64
CA LYS A 80 1.56 -10.68 -5.33
C LYS A 80 0.61 -10.35 -4.20
N ILE A 81 0.85 -10.94 -3.04
CA ILE A 81 0.13 -10.57 -1.81
C ILE A 81 0.93 -9.53 -1.02
N VAL A 82 0.30 -8.41 -0.67
CA VAL A 82 0.89 -7.39 0.21
C VAL A 82 0.48 -7.57 1.66
N ASP A 83 1.39 -7.24 2.58
CA ASP A 83 1.22 -7.35 4.03
C ASP A 83 0.37 -6.21 4.63
N ASP A 84 -0.80 -5.97 4.03
CA ASP A 84 -1.73 -4.94 4.46
C ASP A 84 -3.03 -5.54 5.03
N ALA A 85 -3.38 -5.11 6.25
CA ALA A 85 -4.59 -5.52 6.95
C ALA A 85 -5.85 -4.94 6.31
N THR A 86 -5.69 -3.83 5.61
CA THR A 86 -6.70 -3.10 4.85
C THR A 86 -7.19 -3.99 3.72
N PRO A 87 -8.48 -4.37 3.66
CA PRO A 87 -8.99 -5.05 2.48
C PRO A 87 -8.77 -4.19 1.23
N ASN A 88 -8.00 -4.69 0.27
CA ASN A 88 -7.72 -4.00 -1.00
C ASN A 88 -7.19 -4.98 -2.07
N ALA A 89 -7.38 -4.62 -3.33
CA ALA A 89 -6.61 -5.10 -4.46
C ALA A 89 -6.37 -3.91 -5.40
N PHE A 90 -5.25 -3.92 -6.10
CA PHE A 90 -4.94 -2.86 -7.05
C PHE A 90 -3.99 -3.32 -8.15
N ALA A 91 -4.18 -2.74 -9.33
CA ALA A 91 -3.31 -2.89 -10.48
C ALA A 91 -2.36 -1.69 -10.67
N LEU A 92 -1.12 -1.99 -11.05
CA LEU A 92 -0.18 -1.02 -11.61
C LEU A 92 -0.06 -1.25 -13.13
N PRO A 93 0.38 -0.22 -13.89
CA PRO A 93 0.71 -0.39 -15.30
C PRO A 93 1.68 -1.55 -15.52
N GLY A 94 1.65 -2.15 -16.71
CA GLY A 94 2.64 -3.18 -17.08
C GLY A 94 2.35 -4.60 -16.57
N GLY A 95 1.24 -4.84 -15.85
CA GLY A 95 0.81 -6.19 -15.49
C GLY A 95 0.95 -6.58 -14.01
N TYR A 96 1.26 -5.64 -13.11
CA TYR A 96 1.43 -5.95 -11.69
C TYR A 96 0.11 -5.78 -10.94
N ILE A 97 -0.33 -6.84 -10.26
CA ILE A 97 -1.56 -6.87 -9.47
C ILE A 97 -1.23 -7.29 -8.05
N PHE A 98 -1.66 -6.48 -7.10
CA PHE A 98 -1.46 -6.72 -5.68
C PHE A 98 -2.79 -7.01 -5.01
N VAL A 99 -2.78 -8.02 -4.13
CA VAL A 99 -3.93 -8.42 -3.31
C VAL A 99 -3.52 -8.26 -1.85
N SER A 100 -4.29 -7.56 -1.04
CA SER A 100 -3.95 -7.45 0.39
C SER A 100 -4.38 -8.69 1.17
N ARG A 101 -3.65 -9.03 2.24
CA ARG A 101 -4.10 -10.05 3.19
C ARG A 101 -5.44 -9.69 3.85
N GLY A 102 -5.74 -8.40 3.98
CA GLY A 102 -7.06 -7.91 4.41
C GLY A 102 -8.18 -8.42 3.52
N LEU A 103 -8.02 -8.35 2.19
CA LEU A 103 -9.02 -8.81 1.23
C LEU A 103 -9.16 -10.34 1.31
N LEU A 104 -8.02 -11.05 1.37
CA LEU A 104 -8.00 -12.51 1.51
C LEU A 104 -8.71 -13.00 2.78
N SER A 105 -8.70 -12.21 3.86
CA SER A 105 -9.45 -12.56 5.08
C SER A 105 -10.98 -12.48 4.90
N LEU A 106 -11.46 -11.70 3.93
CA LEU A 106 -12.88 -11.43 3.70
C LEU A 106 -13.51 -12.33 2.64
N VAL A 107 -12.78 -12.72 1.59
CA VAL A 107 -13.28 -13.62 0.54
C VAL A 107 -13.74 -14.97 1.10
N ASN A 108 -14.80 -15.53 0.52
CA ASN A 108 -15.45 -16.79 0.91
C ASN A 108 -15.39 -17.86 -0.19
N SER A 109 -15.04 -17.48 -1.42
CA SER A 109 -14.93 -18.41 -2.53
C SER A 109 -13.82 -18.01 -3.49
N GLU A 110 -13.41 -18.98 -4.32
CA GLU A 110 -12.50 -18.75 -5.45
C GLU A 110 -13.13 -17.78 -6.46
N ASP A 111 -14.45 -17.85 -6.66
CA ASP A 111 -15.19 -16.96 -7.57
C ASP A 111 -15.09 -15.49 -7.15
N GLU A 112 -15.21 -15.19 -5.86
CA GLU A 112 -15.11 -13.83 -5.34
C GLU A 112 -13.71 -13.24 -5.57
N LEU A 113 -12.67 -14.01 -5.23
CA LEU A 113 -11.30 -13.59 -5.46
C LEU A 113 -11.00 -13.43 -6.96
N ALA A 114 -11.47 -14.37 -7.79
CA ALA A 114 -11.31 -14.32 -9.23
C ALA A 114 -12.01 -13.10 -9.86
N CYS A 115 -13.21 -12.73 -9.38
CA CYS A 115 -13.91 -11.54 -9.86
C CYS A 115 -13.11 -10.26 -9.55
N VAL A 116 -12.57 -10.13 -8.33
CA VAL A 116 -11.72 -8.97 -7.97
C VAL A 116 -10.45 -8.95 -8.83
N MET A 117 -9.78 -10.08 -8.99
CA MET A 117 -8.58 -10.15 -9.82
C MET A 117 -8.87 -9.88 -11.30
N ALA A 118 -10.01 -10.32 -11.81
CA ALA A 118 -10.43 -10.05 -13.18
C ALA A 118 -10.68 -8.55 -13.40
N HIS A 119 -11.31 -7.88 -12.43
CA HIS A 119 -11.47 -6.43 -12.42
C HIS A 119 -10.13 -5.69 -12.51
N GLU A 120 -9.16 -6.08 -11.67
CA GLU A 120 -7.80 -5.50 -11.70
C GLU A 120 -7.06 -5.78 -13.02
N ILE A 121 -7.20 -7.00 -13.56
CA ILE A 121 -6.66 -7.35 -14.89
C ILE A 121 -7.21 -6.40 -15.96
N ILE A 122 -8.51 -6.09 -15.93
CA ILE A 122 -9.09 -5.16 -16.90
C ILE A 122 -8.55 -3.74 -16.75
N HIS A 123 -8.28 -3.26 -15.53
CA HIS A 123 -7.61 -1.97 -15.37
C HIS A 123 -6.25 -1.92 -16.07
N VAL A 124 -5.50 -3.03 -16.06
CA VAL A 124 -4.24 -3.16 -16.79
C VAL A 124 -4.48 -3.22 -18.31
N THR A 125 -5.33 -4.13 -18.78
CA THR A 125 -5.53 -4.34 -20.24
C THR A 125 -6.12 -3.11 -20.91
N GLU A 126 -7.02 -2.40 -20.24
CA GLU A 126 -7.59 -1.14 -20.72
C GLU A 126 -6.70 0.07 -20.42
N ARG A 127 -5.53 -0.14 -19.80
CA ARG A 127 -4.54 0.90 -19.48
C ARG A 127 -5.16 2.07 -18.71
N HIS A 128 -6.12 1.79 -17.83
CA HIS A 128 -6.86 2.79 -17.07
C HIS A 128 -5.94 3.66 -16.22
N GLY A 129 -4.88 3.09 -15.63
CA GLY A 129 -3.90 3.84 -14.82
C GLY A 129 -3.19 4.92 -15.64
N VAL A 130 -2.68 4.56 -16.82
CA VAL A 130 -2.00 5.52 -17.72
C VAL A 130 -2.99 6.54 -18.31
N LYS A 131 -4.22 6.12 -18.64
CA LYS A 131 -5.30 7.04 -19.06
C LYS A 131 -5.63 8.06 -17.95
N GLN A 132 -5.64 7.62 -16.69
CA GLN A 132 -5.87 8.49 -15.52
C GLN A 132 -4.68 9.44 -15.25
N MET A 133 -3.44 8.96 -15.36
CA MET A 133 -2.25 9.83 -15.27
C MET A 133 -2.27 10.91 -16.36
N LYS A 134 -2.75 10.56 -17.57
CA LYS A 134 -2.96 11.48 -18.69
C LYS A 134 -4.02 12.55 -18.45
N SER A 135 -5.11 12.21 -17.77
CA SER A 135 -6.18 13.17 -17.48
C SER A 135 -5.86 14.09 -16.29
N GLY A 136 -5.05 13.63 -15.32
CA GLY A 136 -4.71 14.39 -14.12
C GLY A 136 -3.44 15.24 -14.21
N ILE A 137 -2.33 14.68 -14.70
CA ILE A 137 -0.97 15.26 -14.53
C ILE A 137 -0.31 15.59 -15.87
N LEU A 138 -0.60 14.82 -16.91
CA LEU A 138 0.15 14.87 -18.17
C LEU A 138 -0.12 16.09 -19.08
N PRO A 139 -1.24 16.85 -19.04
CA PRO A 139 -1.40 18.02 -19.93
C PRO A 139 -0.29 19.08 -19.76
N GLY A 140 0.37 19.14 -18.59
CA GLY A 140 1.53 20.02 -18.35
C GLY A 140 2.89 19.40 -18.69
N ILE A 141 2.99 18.08 -18.89
CA ILE A 141 4.26 17.37 -19.16
C ILE A 141 4.40 17.02 -20.66
N VAL A 142 3.29 16.84 -21.39
CA VAL A 142 3.29 16.50 -22.84
C VAL A 142 3.85 17.61 -23.73
N GLU A 143 4.01 18.84 -23.23
CA GLU A 143 4.67 19.93 -23.98
C GLU A 143 6.20 19.86 -23.97
N LEU A 144 6.81 18.92 -23.21
CA LEU A 144 8.26 18.79 -23.12
C LEU A 144 8.80 17.67 -24.05
N PRO A 145 9.89 17.91 -24.80
CA PRO A 145 10.51 16.90 -25.66
C PRO A 145 10.88 15.61 -24.89
N GLY A 146 10.62 14.45 -25.51
CA GLY A 146 10.67 13.10 -24.92
C GLY A 146 11.98 12.62 -24.28
N ASN A 147 13.00 13.48 -24.19
CA ASN A 147 14.25 13.19 -23.48
C ASN A 147 14.25 13.72 -22.03
N ILE A 148 13.22 14.46 -21.61
CA ILE A 148 13.10 15.02 -20.26
C ILE A 148 12.23 14.12 -19.34
N VAL A 149 11.33 13.32 -19.91
CA VAL A 149 10.41 12.45 -19.14
C VAL A 149 11.17 11.42 -18.29
N GLY A 150 12.31 10.91 -18.78
CA GLY A 150 13.17 10.01 -18.01
C GLY A 150 14.00 10.67 -16.89
N GLY A 151 13.98 12.00 -16.79
CA GLY A 151 14.79 12.77 -15.83
C GLY A 151 14.03 13.31 -14.62
N VAL A 152 12.70 13.21 -14.56
CA VAL A 152 11.88 13.74 -13.44
C VAL A 152 11.72 12.71 -12.31
N ILE A 153 12.14 11.46 -12.52
CA ILE A 153 11.99 10.34 -11.58
C ILE A 153 13.31 9.99 -10.89
N ASN A 154 14.37 10.76 -11.15
CA ASN A 154 15.70 10.49 -10.61
C ASN A 154 16.27 11.74 -9.97
N GLU A 155 15.87 12.00 -8.73
CA GLU A 155 16.63 12.86 -7.83
C GLU A 155 16.43 12.39 -6.38
N ASP A 156 17.56 11.91 -5.84
CA ASP A 156 17.97 11.73 -4.45
C ASP A 156 16.93 12.01 -3.35
N LEU A 157 16.82 11.06 -2.41
CA LEU A 157 16.47 11.09 -0.97
C LEU A 157 15.83 12.36 -0.34
N GLY A 158 16.14 13.57 -0.80
CA GLY A 158 15.47 14.83 -0.46
C GLY A 158 14.01 14.95 -0.92
N ASN A 159 13.58 14.21 -1.95
CA ASN A 159 12.15 14.16 -2.32
C ASN A 159 11.31 13.32 -1.34
N LEU A 160 11.89 12.29 -0.71
CA LEU A 160 11.22 11.47 0.31
C LEU A 160 10.95 12.27 1.61
N ILE A 161 11.76 13.30 1.85
CA ILE A 161 11.73 14.13 3.06
C ILE A 161 10.79 15.33 2.91
N ASN A 162 10.60 15.84 1.68
CA ASN A 162 9.69 16.97 1.39
C ASN A 162 8.32 16.55 0.85
N ALA A 163 8.18 15.32 0.36
CA ALA A 163 6.87 14.76 0.09
C ALA A 163 6.21 14.45 1.43
N PRO A 164 4.99 14.98 1.73
CA PRO A 164 4.22 14.39 2.80
C PRO A 164 4.12 12.89 2.51
N ILE A 165 4.24 12.05 3.53
CA ILE A 165 4.27 10.57 3.40
C ILE A 165 3.07 10.05 2.57
N SER A 166 2.02 10.86 2.44
CA SER A 166 0.87 10.66 1.57
C SER A 166 1.09 10.86 0.06
N ALA A 167 2.06 11.64 -0.42
CA ALA A 167 2.13 12.08 -1.82
C ALA A 167 2.59 10.98 -2.81
N GLY A 168 3.48 10.08 -2.41
CA GLY A 168 3.86 8.91 -3.23
C GLY A 168 2.72 7.91 -3.37
N ASN A 169 1.99 7.68 -2.28
CA ASN A 169 0.85 6.75 -2.26
C ASN A 169 -0.41 7.36 -2.89
N HIS A 170 -0.65 8.68 -2.79
CA HIS A 170 -1.85 9.32 -3.35
C HIS A 170 -1.94 9.24 -4.87
N LEU A 171 -0.80 9.22 -5.57
CA LEU A 171 -0.78 9.09 -7.03
C LEU A 171 -1.09 7.66 -7.49
N LEU A 172 -0.60 6.65 -6.75
CA LEU A 172 -0.84 5.23 -7.00
C LEU A 172 -2.24 4.77 -6.52
N MET A 173 -2.79 5.46 -5.53
CA MET A 173 -4.11 5.21 -4.93
C MET A 173 -5.18 6.18 -5.44
N ALA A 174 -4.88 6.95 -6.50
CA ALA A 174 -5.85 7.86 -7.09
C ALA A 174 -7.03 7.07 -7.66
N GLY A 175 -8.25 7.41 -7.24
CA GLY A 175 -9.47 6.78 -7.73
C GLY A 175 -9.61 6.82 -9.25
N TYR A 176 -10.08 5.73 -9.82
CA TYR A 176 -10.42 5.68 -11.23
C TYR A 176 -11.71 6.48 -11.53
N SER A 177 -11.85 6.91 -12.78
CA SER A 177 -13.08 7.55 -13.23
C SER A 177 -14.24 6.55 -13.19
N ARG A 178 -15.48 7.04 -13.06
CA ARG A 178 -16.67 6.17 -13.07
C ARG A 178 -16.76 5.32 -14.33
N SER A 179 -16.34 5.83 -15.49
CA SER A 179 -16.33 5.06 -16.73
C SER A 179 -15.31 3.93 -16.71
N HIS A 180 -14.12 4.17 -16.13
CA HIS A 180 -13.11 3.11 -15.96
C HIS A 180 -13.63 2.00 -15.05
N GLU A 181 -14.31 2.33 -13.94
CA GLU A 181 -14.94 1.34 -13.07
C GLU A 181 -16.03 0.54 -13.78
N SER A 182 -16.93 1.21 -14.52
CA SER A 182 -17.97 0.52 -15.29
C SER A 182 -17.41 -0.42 -16.37
N ASP A 183 -16.31 -0.04 -17.01
CA ASP A 183 -15.62 -0.90 -17.98
C ASP A 183 -14.94 -2.08 -17.29
N ALA A 184 -14.26 -1.84 -16.16
CA ALA A 184 -13.62 -2.87 -15.35
C ALA A 184 -14.60 -3.90 -14.80
N ASP A 185 -15.75 -3.45 -14.26
CA ASP A 185 -16.82 -4.32 -13.80
C ASP A 185 -17.34 -5.19 -14.95
N ARG A 186 -17.76 -4.57 -16.06
CA ARG A 186 -18.41 -5.26 -17.19
C ARG A 186 -17.49 -6.27 -17.87
N LEU A 187 -16.25 -5.88 -18.19
CA LEU A 187 -15.28 -6.75 -18.84
C LEU A 187 -14.69 -7.77 -17.86
N GLY A 188 -14.55 -7.39 -16.58
CA GLY A 188 -14.01 -8.26 -15.53
C GLY A 188 -14.93 -9.44 -15.28
N ILE A 189 -16.24 -9.22 -15.16
CA ILE A 189 -17.19 -10.32 -14.97
C ILE A 189 -17.35 -11.20 -16.24
N ASP A 190 -17.15 -10.64 -17.44
CA ASP A 190 -17.08 -11.42 -18.69
C ASP A 190 -15.84 -12.31 -18.72
N LEU A 191 -14.67 -11.76 -18.32
CA LEU A 191 -13.44 -12.52 -18.18
C LEU A 191 -13.58 -13.64 -17.14
N ALA A 192 -14.17 -13.34 -15.97
CA ALA A 192 -14.46 -14.32 -14.94
C ALA A 192 -15.39 -15.44 -15.46
N ALA A 193 -16.48 -15.09 -16.16
CA ALA A 193 -17.39 -16.06 -16.75
C ALA A 193 -16.70 -16.99 -17.76
N LYS A 194 -15.87 -16.43 -18.65
CA LYS A 194 -15.07 -17.19 -19.62
C LYS A 194 -14.08 -18.13 -18.94
N ALA A 195 -13.50 -17.68 -17.84
CA ALA A 195 -12.65 -18.47 -16.98
C ALA A 195 -13.43 -19.48 -16.11
N GLY A 196 -14.76 -19.50 -16.17
CA GLY A 196 -15.61 -20.44 -15.45
C GLY A 196 -15.83 -20.10 -13.98
N TYR A 197 -15.72 -18.82 -13.63
CA TYR A 197 -16.05 -18.26 -12.32
C TYR A 197 -17.43 -17.58 -12.36
N GLU A 198 -18.15 -17.61 -11.25
CA GLU A 198 -19.49 -17.02 -11.12
C GLU A 198 -19.47 -15.47 -11.13
N PRO A 199 -20.00 -14.80 -12.17
CA PRO A 199 -20.01 -13.35 -12.29
C PRO A 199 -20.65 -12.60 -11.12
N LEU A 200 -21.71 -13.18 -10.53
CA LEU A 200 -22.42 -12.54 -9.42
C LEU A 200 -21.63 -12.56 -8.10
N ALA A 201 -20.54 -13.32 -8.01
CA ALA A 201 -19.64 -13.30 -6.86
C ALA A 201 -19.01 -11.91 -6.65
N MET A 202 -18.89 -11.09 -7.70
CA MET A 202 -18.46 -9.70 -7.59
C MET A 202 -19.36 -8.89 -6.65
N ASN A 203 -20.68 -9.07 -6.72
CA ASN A 203 -21.61 -8.36 -5.85
C ASN A 203 -21.41 -8.76 -4.37
N SER A 204 -21.25 -10.06 -4.12
CA SER A 204 -21.08 -10.60 -2.77
C SER A 204 -19.85 -10.03 -2.07
N ILE A 205 -18.72 -9.92 -2.77
CA ILE A 205 -17.51 -9.34 -2.18
C ILE A 205 -17.62 -7.82 -2.03
N LEU A 206 -18.17 -7.09 -3.02
CA LEU A 206 -18.37 -5.64 -2.93
C LEU A 206 -19.26 -5.24 -1.74
N GLU A 207 -20.36 -5.95 -1.52
CA GLU A 207 -21.24 -5.73 -0.36
C GLU A 207 -20.51 -6.01 0.96
N ARG A 208 -19.74 -7.11 1.04
CA ARG A 208 -18.98 -7.48 2.23
C ARG A 208 -17.88 -6.48 2.57
N LEU A 209 -17.20 -5.96 1.55
CA LEU A 209 -16.21 -4.90 1.70
C LEU A 209 -16.85 -3.64 2.28
N ASN A 210 -17.96 -3.18 1.69
CA ASN A 210 -18.70 -2.01 2.19
C ASN A 210 -19.16 -2.20 3.65
N ARG A 211 -19.76 -3.36 3.96
CA ARG A 211 -20.26 -3.65 5.29
C ARG A 211 -19.16 -3.74 6.34
N THR A 212 -18.00 -4.31 5.97
CA THR A 212 -16.82 -4.36 6.86
C THR A 212 -16.35 -2.97 7.25
N VAL A 213 -16.33 -2.04 6.30
CA VAL A 213 -15.95 -0.63 6.52
C VAL A 213 -16.93 0.05 7.47
N GLU A 214 -18.24 -0.13 7.27
CA GLU A 214 -19.26 0.43 8.16
C GLU A 214 -19.07 -0.02 9.62
N ILE A 215 -18.79 -1.31 9.82
CA ILE A 215 -18.58 -1.91 11.15
C ILE A 215 -17.32 -1.33 11.82
N GLN A 216 -16.21 -1.27 11.08
CA GLN A 216 -14.93 -0.83 11.62
C GLN A 216 -14.89 0.67 11.92
N THR A 217 -15.49 1.48 11.05
CA THR A 217 -15.50 2.95 11.20
C THR A 217 -16.65 3.43 12.09
N LYS A 218 -17.67 2.60 12.32
CA LYS A 218 -18.95 2.99 12.94
C LYS A 218 -19.63 4.16 12.23
N LYS A 219 -19.29 4.40 10.96
CA LYS A 219 -19.86 5.44 10.12
C LYS A 219 -20.55 4.77 8.95
N ALA A 220 -21.83 5.10 8.76
CA ALA A 220 -22.56 4.66 7.58
C ALA A 220 -21.98 5.32 6.34
N SER A 221 -21.43 4.52 5.41
CA SER A 221 -20.99 4.96 4.08
C SER A 221 -20.14 6.24 4.07
N GLU A 222 -19.05 6.29 4.85
CA GLU A 222 -17.91 7.11 4.41
C GLU A 222 -17.23 6.35 3.27
N ARG A 223 -17.28 6.93 2.06
CA ARG A 223 -16.92 6.36 0.75
C ARG A 223 -15.48 5.84 0.59
N SER A 224 -14.71 5.67 1.66
CA SER A 224 -13.29 6.05 1.60
C SER A 224 -12.27 4.99 1.99
N TYR A 225 -12.66 3.75 2.28
CA TYR A 225 -11.62 2.71 2.48
C TYR A 225 -11.07 2.15 1.17
N PHE A 226 -11.93 2.09 0.15
CA PHE A 226 -11.53 1.86 -1.24
C PHE A 226 -11.63 3.19 -2.00
N ASP A 227 -10.82 4.17 -1.60
CA ASP A 227 -10.71 5.45 -2.33
C ASP A 227 -10.34 5.23 -3.82
N SER A 228 -9.72 4.08 -4.13
CA SER A 228 -9.44 3.63 -5.50
C SER A 228 -10.67 3.14 -6.27
N HIS A 229 -11.56 2.36 -5.62
CA HIS A 229 -12.71 1.65 -6.23
C HIS A 229 -13.97 1.70 -5.34
N PRO A 230 -14.69 2.83 -5.27
CA PRO A 230 -15.81 2.97 -4.34
C PRO A 230 -16.97 2.01 -4.67
N TYR A 231 -17.57 1.44 -3.62
CA TYR A 231 -18.84 0.74 -3.70
C TYR A 231 -19.96 1.73 -4.08
N THR A 232 -20.82 1.36 -5.04
CA THR A 232 -22.07 2.08 -5.31
C THR A 232 -23.21 1.11 -5.63
N PRO A 233 -24.46 1.43 -5.27
CA PRO A 233 -25.63 0.65 -5.69
C PRO A 233 -25.75 0.50 -7.22
N ASP A 234 -25.28 1.51 -7.97
CA ASP A 234 -25.30 1.49 -9.44
C ASP A 234 -24.39 0.38 -9.99
N ARG A 235 -23.18 0.19 -9.42
CA ARG A 235 -22.27 -0.91 -9.81
C ARG A 235 -22.92 -2.27 -9.62
N ILE A 236 -23.58 -2.51 -8.47
CA ILE A 236 -24.31 -3.76 -8.21
C ILE A 236 -25.43 -3.98 -9.23
N ALA A 237 -26.18 -2.93 -9.58
CA ALA A 237 -27.24 -3.01 -10.57
C ALA A 237 -26.69 -3.33 -11.97
N ASP A 238 -25.56 -2.73 -12.34
CA ASP A 238 -24.88 -2.96 -13.62
C ASP A 238 -24.32 -4.38 -13.71
N VAL A 239 -23.61 -4.86 -12.68
CA VAL A 239 -23.13 -6.25 -12.61
C VAL A 239 -24.29 -7.23 -12.77
N ASN A 240 -25.39 -7.04 -12.05
CA ASN A 240 -26.58 -7.90 -12.17
C ASN A 240 -27.19 -7.90 -13.58
N LYS A 241 -27.16 -6.75 -14.26
CA LYS A 241 -27.70 -6.61 -15.62
C LYS A 241 -26.79 -7.28 -16.65
N GLU A 242 -25.49 -7.08 -16.54
CA GLU A 242 -24.50 -7.62 -17.48
C GLU A 242 -24.31 -9.13 -17.27
N ALA A 243 -24.26 -9.62 -16.03
CA ALA A 243 -24.13 -11.05 -15.72
C ALA A 243 -25.23 -11.92 -16.34
N LYS A 244 -26.47 -11.41 -16.45
CA LYS A 244 -27.60 -12.12 -17.10
C LYS A 244 -27.37 -12.44 -18.58
N LYS A 245 -26.42 -11.77 -19.23
CA LYS A 245 -26.09 -11.97 -20.64
C LYS A 245 -24.97 -12.98 -20.84
N LEU A 246 -24.27 -13.35 -19.76
CA LEU A 246 -23.08 -14.18 -19.81
C LEU A 246 -23.44 -15.66 -19.72
N THR A 247 -22.61 -16.49 -20.35
CA THR A 247 -22.63 -17.94 -20.15
C THR A 247 -21.35 -18.33 -19.44
N VAL A 248 -21.47 -18.91 -18.24
CA VAL A 248 -20.33 -19.32 -17.43
C VAL A 248 -19.75 -20.62 -17.99
N ALA A 249 -18.46 -20.60 -18.32
CA ALA A 249 -17.74 -21.78 -18.77
C ALA A 249 -17.76 -22.86 -17.68
N GLN A 250 -17.98 -24.11 -18.08
CA GLN A 250 -18.06 -25.22 -17.13
C GLN A 250 -16.66 -25.73 -16.80
N ILE A 251 -15.95 -25.03 -15.92
CA ILE A 251 -14.58 -25.34 -15.51
C ILE A 251 -14.58 -25.50 -13.99
N SER A 252 -14.02 -26.60 -13.48
CA SER A 252 -13.97 -26.84 -12.03
C SER A 252 -13.12 -25.77 -11.33
N PRO A 253 -13.45 -25.38 -10.08
CA PRO A 253 -12.57 -24.56 -9.25
C PRO A 253 -11.19 -25.21 -9.10
N ILE A 254 -10.14 -24.40 -8.99
CA ILE A 254 -8.77 -24.87 -8.72
C ILE A 254 -8.75 -25.60 -7.36
N HIS A 255 -9.44 -25.05 -6.36
CA HIS A 255 -9.66 -25.70 -5.08
C HIS A 255 -11.14 -25.73 -4.69
N LYS A 256 -11.66 -26.93 -4.42
CA LYS A 256 -13.05 -27.12 -3.95
C LYS A 256 -13.29 -26.55 -2.54
N ASP A 257 -12.23 -26.46 -1.74
CA ASP A 257 -12.26 -25.92 -0.38
C ASP A 257 -11.34 -24.71 -0.32
N PHE A 258 -11.86 -23.59 -0.88
CA PHE A 258 -11.19 -22.29 -0.90
C PHE A 258 -10.90 -21.81 0.52
N VAL A 259 -11.88 -21.92 1.42
CA VAL A 259 -11.81 -21.34 2.77
C VAL A 259 -10.67 -21.98 3.56
N SER A 260 -10.40 -23.29 3.41
CA SER A 260 -9.24 -23.90 4.07
C SER A 260 -7.88 -23.39 3.57
N GLN A 261 -7.79 -22.77 2.38
CA GLN A 261 -6.54 -22.19 1.91
C GLN A 261 -6.14 -20.95 2.70
N ILE A 262 -7.10 -20.20 3.23
CA ILE A 262 -6.87 -18.97 4.02
C ILE A 262 -6.69 -19.24 5.52
N ASP A 263 -6.69 -20.52 5.94
CA ASP A 263 -6.46 -20.88 7.34
C ASP A 263 -5.06 -20.43 7.83
N GLY A 264 -5.04 -19.88 9.05
CA GLY A 264 -3.90 -19.26 9.70
C GLY A 264 -3.49 -17.89 9.15
N LEU A 265 -4.23 -17.28 8.22
CA LEU A 265 -3.88 -15.96 7.66
C LEU A 265 -3.86 -14.88 8.75
N LEU A 266 -2.85 -14.00 8.74
CA LEU A 266 -2.74 -12.90 9.70
C LEU A 266 -3.82 -11.84 9.45
N VAL A 267 -4.55 -11.49 10.50
CA VAL A 267 -5.61 -10.47 10.49
C VAL A 267 -5.15 -9.27 11.32
N GLY A 268 -5.49 -8.04 10.92
CA GLY A 268 -5.09 -6.86 11.69
C GLY A 268 -3.59 -6.55 11.57
N GLN A 269 -2.94 -5.96 12.55
CA GLN A 269 -1.51 -5.60 12.43
C GLN A 269 -0.61 -6.85 12.35
N ASN A 270 0.48 -6.80 11.58
CA ASN A 270 1.49 -7.85 11.54
C ASN A 270 2.63 -7.50 12.52
N PRO A 271 2.80 -8.23 13.65
CA PRO A 271 3.82 -7.86 14.61
C PRO A 271 5.26 -7.98 14.12
N SER A 272 5.54 -8.79 13.10
CA SER A 272 6.87 -8.82 12.46
C SER A 272 7.24 -7.50 11.75
N LYS A 273 6.24 -6.66 11.44
CA LYS A 273 6.41 -5.29 10.92
C LYS A 273 6.29 -4.22 12.00
N GLY A 274 6.12 -4.65 13.25
CA GLY A 274 5.83 -3.82 14.40
C GLY A 274 4.35 -3.50 14.55
N VAL A 275 3.97 -3.12 15.77
CA VAL A 275 2.60 -2.79 16.13
C VAL A 275 2.52 -1.54 16.98
N PHE A 276 1.44 -0.78 16.78
CA PHE A 276 1.03 0.27 17.70
C PHE A 276 0.13 -0.29 18.81
N ARG A 277 0.51 0.00 20.06
CA ARG A 277 -0.36 -0.08 21.24
C ARG A 277 -0.58 1.35 21.73
N GLU A 278 -1.72 1.91 21.33
CA GLU A 278 -1.95 3.35 21.46
C GLU A 278 -0.84 4.10 20.70
N GLN A 279 -0.02 4.90 21.38
CA GLN A 279 1.10 5.65 20.81
C GLN A 279 2.45 4.93 20.89
N LEU A 280 2.53 3.83 21.66
CA LEU A 280 3.75 3.04 21.78
C LEU A 280 3.87 2.10 20.59
N PHE A 281 4.88 2.33 19.76
CA PHE A 281 5.26 1.40 18.69
C PHE A 281 6.24 0.36 19.23
N LEU A 282 5.96 -0.92 18.95
CA LEU A 282 6.78 -2.06 19.33
C LEU A 282 7.23 -2.81 18.08
N GLN A 283 8.53 -3.00 17.91
CA GLN A 283 9.11 -3.85 16.87
C GLN A 283 9.80 -5.05 17.53
N PRO A 284 9.18 -6.25 17.57
CA PRO A 284 9.71 -7.42 18.27
C PRO A 284 10.94 -8.04 17.61
N ASP A 285 10.98 -8.07 16.29
CA ASP A 285 12.02 -8.76 15.51
C ASP A 285 13.34 -7.96 15.52
N LEU A 286 13.23 -6.65 15.33
CA LEU A 286 14.28 -5.63 15.43
C LEU A 286 14.51 -5.17 16.88
N LYS A 287 13.66 -5.61 17.81
CA LYS A 287 13.80 -5.47 19.27
C LYS A 287 13.86 -4.02 19.77
N PHE A 288 13.07 -3.13 19.21
CA PHE A 288 12.97 -1.75 19.69
C PHE A 288 11.54 -1.33 20.00
N ALA A 289 11.44 -0.22 20.72
CA ALA A 289 10.21 0.48 21.02
C ALA A 289 10.44 2.00 20.91
N ILE A 290 9.38 2.73 20.54
CA ILE A 290 9.38 4.19 20.43
C ILE A 290 7.98 4.72 20.74
N ASP A 291 7.90 5.76 21.55
CA ASP A 291 6.66 6.47 21.84
C ASP A 291 6.44 7.59 20.82
N PHE A 292 5.29 7.58 20.15
CA PHE A 292 4.84 8.69 19.31
C PHE A 292 3.99 9.69 20.11
N PRO A 293 3.78 10.91 19.61
CA PRO A 293 2.97 11.89 20.31
C PRO A 293 1.51 11.43 20.43
N GLU A 294 0.89 11.69 21.58
CA GLU A 294 -0.53 11.38 21.79
C GLU A 294 -1.42 12.16 20.80
N GLN A 295 -2.55 11.58 20.44
CA GLN A 295 -3.56 12.15 19.53
C GLN A 295 -3.09 12.39 18.08
N TRP A 296 -1.84 12.06 17.75
CA TRP A 296 -1.35 12.12 16.38
C TRP A 296 -1.82 10.89 15.61
N THR A 297 -2.07 11.08 14.31
CA THR A 297 -2.46 9.97 13.44
C THR A 297 -1.22 9.17 13.09
N THR A 298 -1.19 7.91 13.50
CA THR A 298 -0.04 7.01 13.29
C THR A 298 -0.14 6.28 11.95
N LEU A 299 1.03 5.94 11.41
CA LEU A 299 1.20 5.18 10.19
C LEU A 299 2.28 4.12 10.42
N ASN A 300 1.97 2.87 10.08
CA ASN A 300 2.91 1.76 10.14
C ASN A 300 3.04 1.12 8.75
N GLN A 301 4.23 1.18 8.18
CA GLN A 301 4.60 0.58 6.90
C GLN A 301 5.87 -0.27 7.09
N ALA A 302 6.16 -1.16 6.13
CA ALA A 302 7.27 -2.11 6.27
C ALA A 302 8.63 -1.43 6.43
N SER A 303 8.84 -0.27 5.80
CA SER A 303 10.11 0.48 5.83
C SER A 303 10.09 1.74 6.70
N ILE A 304 8.91 2.21 7.12
CA ILE A 304 8.72 3.49 7.81
C ILE A 304 7.62 3.36 8.86
N VAL A 305 7.83 3.93 10.04
CA VAL A 305 6.77 4.19 11.02
C VAL A 305 6.73 5.68 11.34
N ALA A 306 5.53 6.26 11.36
CA ALA A 306 5.37 7.70 11.49
C ALA A 306 4.14 8.09 12.31
N ALA A 307 4.08 9.35 12.72
CA ALA A 307 2.86 9.99 13.20
C ALA A 307 2.78 11.42 12.70
N VAL A 308 1.57 11.90 12.41
CA VAL A 308 1.30 13.26 11.92
C VAL A 308 0.25 13.93 12.80
N ASP A 309 0.49 15.19 13.17
CA ASP A 309 -0.48 15.99 13.92
C ASP A 309 -1.76 16.21 13.11
N LYS A 310 -2.89 16.42 13.80
CA LYS A 310 -4.19 16.65 13.16
C LYS A 310 -4.19 17.86 12.20
N GLU A 311 -3.38 18.90 12.49
CA GLU A 311 -3.27 20.13 11.69
C GLU A 311 -2.25 19.97 10.54
N GLN A 312 -1.57 18.82 10.47
CA GLN A 312 -0.58 18.45 9.45
C GLN A 312 0.62 19.41 9.34
N ASP A 313 0.87 20.20 10.39
CA ASP A 313 2.02 21.09 10.52
C ASP A 313 3.14 20.50 11.41
N ALA A 314 2.97 19.25 11.85
CA ALA A 314 3.99 18.50 12.55
C ALA A 314 3.93 16.99 12.24
N ALA A 315 5.09 16.35 12.18
CA ALA A 315 5.27 14.94 11.90
C ALA A 315 6.52 14.37 12.58
N VAL A 316 6.46 13.08 12.95
CA VAL A 316 7.61 12.26 13.37
C VAL A 316 7.70 11.09 12.41
N VAL A 317 8.90 10.82 11.88
CA VAL A 317 9.16 9.74 10.94
C VAL A 317 10.36 8.95 11.40
N PHE A 318 10.19 7.65 11.60
CA PHE A 318 11.23 6.72 11.99
C PHE A 318 11.48 5.72 10.87
N SER A 319 12.74 5.47 10.55
CA SER A 319 13.15 4.50 9.54
C SER A 319 14.58 4.00 9.76
N LEU A 320 14.96 2.94 9.05
CA LEU A 320 16.37 2.54 8.96
C LEU A 320 17.16 3.62 8.20
N ALA A 321 18.35 3.97 8.70
CA ALA A 321 19.26 4.89 8.01
C ALA A 321 20.24 4.11 7.14
N SER A 322 21.10 3.33 7.78
CA SER A 322 22.01 2.36 7.17
C SER A 322 22.67 1.53 8.28
N ASN A 323 23.36 0.46 7.91
CA ASN A 323 24.31 -0.24 8.79
C ASN A 323 25.78 0.09 8.44
N GLU A 324 26.01 1.02 7.50
CA GLU A 324 27.35 1.38 7.03
C GLU A 324 28.07 2.35 7.97
N PHE A 325 27.32 3.20 8.65
CA PHE A 325 27.85 4.23 9.54
C PHE A 325 27.16 4.20 10.89
N SER A 326 27.91 4.54 11.94
CA SER A 326 27.35 4.80 13.26
C SER A 326 26.45 6.05 13.26
N ALA A 327 25.64 6.22 14.31
CA ALA A 327 24.78 7.39 14.47
C ALA A 327 25.55 8.71 14.43
N LYS A 328 26.70 8.77 15.11
CA LYS A 328 27.56 9.95 15.13
C LYS A 328 28.15 10.26 13.75
N GLU A 329 28.58 9.24 13.02
CA GLU A 329 29.11 9.40 11.67
C GLU A 329 28.05 9.88 10.69
N HIS A 330 26.82 9.37 10.80
CA HIS A 330 25.68 9.88 10.03
C HIS A 330 25.44 11.37 10.30
N ALA A 331 25.43 11.79 11.56
CA ALA A 331 25.25 13.20 11.93
C ALA A 331 26.38 14.09 11.37
N ILE A 332 27.64 13.64 11.48
CA ILE A 332 28.81 14.35 10.92
C ILE A 332 28.71 14.46 9.39
N ARG A 333 28.34 13.38 8.71
CA ARG A 333 28.17 13.39 7.24
C ARG A 333 27.09 14.35 6.81
N PHE A 334 25.93 14.33 7.47
CA PHE A 334 24.82 15.22 7.18
C PHE A 334 25.19 16.69 7.45
N GLN A 335 25.79 17.00 8.60
CA GLN A 335 26.30 18.33 8.92
C GLN A 335 27.29 18.84 7.85
N ASN A 336 28.26 17.99 7.46
CA ASN A 336 29.24 18.34 6.43
C ASN A 336 28.57 18.58 5.07
N GLU A 337 27.56 17.79 4.72
CA GLU A 337 26.77 17.98 3.50
C GLU A 337 26.05 19.32 3.51
N LEU A 338 25.39 19.68 4.62
CA LEU A 338 24.71 20.96 4.77
C LEU A 338 25.68 22.15 4.67
N LYS A 339 26.87 22.04 5.29
CA LYS A 339 27.93 23.04 5.16
C LYS A 339 28.43 23.18 3.72
N ARG A 340 28.67 22.06 3.02
CA ARG A 340 29.24 22.07 1.67
C ARG A 340 28.24 22.55 0.61
N ARG A 341 26.99 22.08 0.67
CA ARG A 341 25.97 22.35 -0.35
C ARG A 341 25.23 23.66 -0.12
N TYR A 342 24.97 24.00 1.14
CA TYR A 342 24.10 25.13 1.50
C TYR A 342 24.79 26.19 2.36
N GLN A 343 26.09 26.03 2.67
CA GLN A 343 26.86 26.98 3.50
C GLN A 343 26.24 27.18 4.90
N MET A 344 25.52 26.19 5.40
CA MET A 344 24.93 26.19 6.74
C MET A 344 25.87 25.53 7.74
N GLU A 345 26.29 26.29 8.75
CA GLU A 345 27.04 25.74 9.89
C GLU A 345 26.10 25.44 11.04
N LEU A 346 25.67 24.19 11.14
CA LEU A 346 24.81 23.69 12.23
C LEU A 346 25.64 22.89 13.23
N SER A 347 25.23 22.86 14.49
CA SER A 347 25.84 21.98 15.50
C SER A 347 25.19 20.60 15.49
N ILE A 348 25.97 19.58 15.87
CA ILE A 348 25.43 18.27 16.24
C ILE A 348 25.14 18.30 17.73
N ASP A 349 23.92 17.99 18.10
CA ASP A 349 23.51 17.78 19.48
C ASP A 349 23.63 16.30 19.85
N GLU A 350 24.12 16.01 21.05
CA GLU A 350 24.24 14.65 21.59
C GLU A 350 23.38 14.55 22.84
N GLN A 351 22.33 13.74 22.79
CA GLN A 351 21.42 13.53 23.91
C GLN A 351 21.52 12.09 24.42
N PRO A 352 21.86 11.87 25.70
CA PRO A 352 21.91 10.53 26.27
C PRO A 352 20.49 9.98 26.46
N LEU A 353 20.31 8.71 26.11
CA LEU A 353 19.10 7.92 26.29
C LEU A 353 19.21 7.09 27.57
N ALA A 354 18.06 6.78 28.18
CA ALA A 354 17.97 6.10 29.47
C ALA A 354 18.65 4.71 29.51
N TRP A 355 18.85 4.08 28.35
CA TRP A 355 19.44 2.75 28.22
C TRP A 355 20.94 2.76 27.89
N GLY A 356 21.61 3.92 28.04
CA GLY A 356 23.08 4.02 28.01
C GLY A 356 23.71 4.32 26.65
N HIS A 357 22.91 4.73 25.67
CA HIS A 357 23.36 5.16 24.34
C HIS A 357 22.97 6.62 24.10
N SER A 358 23.48 7.25 23.04
CA SER A 358 23.13 8.62 22.68
C SER A 358 22.40 8.66 21.34
N ILE A 359 21.44 9.58 21.21
CA ILE A 359 20.96 10.04 19.91
C ILE A 359 21.79 11.27 19.51
N TYR A 360 22.23 11.29 18.25
CA TYR A 360 22.95 12.42 17.67
C TYR A 360 22.03 13.12 16.70
N SER A 361 21.83 14.43 16.82
CA SER A 361 20.86 15.14 15.99
C SER A 361 21.40 16.45 15.41
N VAL A 362 20.82 16.85 14.28
CA VAL A 362 21.04 18.14 13.64
C VAL A 362 19.68 18.79 13.44
N THR A 363 19.51 20.01 13.96
CA THR A 363 18.26 20.78 13.87
C THR A 363 18.42 21.92 12.87
N LEU A 364 17.52 21.99 11.89
CA LEU A 364 17.31 23.15 11.04
C LEU A 364 16.16 23.99 11.60
N THR A 365 16.32 25.31 11.56
CA THR A 365 15.28 26.25 11.98
C THR A 365 14.91 27.13 10.81
N ASN A 366 13.61 27.25 10.56
CA ASN A 366 13.05 28.21 9.62
C ASN A 366 12.30 29.28 10.41
N ASP A 367 12.75 30.52 10.30
CA ASP A 367 12.16 31.68 10.98
C ASP A 367 11.66 32.66 9.91
N LYS A 368 10.39 32.51 9.52
CA LYS A 368 9.74 33.37 8.51
C LYS A 368 8.46 33.96 9.09
N LYS A 369 8.35 35.29 9.09
CA LYS A 369 7.11 36.04 9.40
C LYS A 369 6.44 35.61 10.73
N ASP A 370 7.21 35.50 11.81
CA ASP A 370 6.75 35.05 13.15
C ASP A 370 6.17 33.62 13.19
N GLN A 371 6.44 32.80 12.17
CA GLN A 371 6.16 31.37 12.18
C GLN A 371 7.49 30.61 12.19
N LYS A 372 7.86 30.14 13.38
CA LYS A 372 9.03 29.28 13.57
C LYS A 372 8.65 27.82 13.36
N SER A 373 9.40 27.16 12.49
CA SER A 373 9.34 25.71 12.34
C SER A 373 10.71 25.10 12.40
N TYR A 374 10.73 23.84 12.81
CA TYR A 374 11.93 23.09 13.10
C TYR A 374 11.91 21.78 12.32
N MET A 375 13.07 21.40 11.79
CA MET A 375 13.31 20.06 11.29
C MET A 375 14.49 19.46 12.05
N THR A 376 14.26 18.45 12.88
CA THR A 376 15.33 17.73 13.55
C THR A 376 15.55 16.41 12.85
N ARG A 377 16.79 16.09 12.48
CA ARG A 377 17.16 14.74 12.06
C ARG A 377 18.10 14.14 13.11
N GLY A 378 17.66 13.07 13.75
CA GLY A 378 18.38 12.32 14.75
C GLY A 378 18.78 10.93 14.26
N TRP A 379 19.88 10.41 14.79
CA TRP A 379 20.34 9.05 14.54
C TRP A 379 20.67 8.33 15.84
N VAL A 380 20.32 7.05 15.91
CA VAL A 380 20.56 6.20 17.08
C VAL A 380 20.97 4.80 16.62
N ASN A 381 21.95 4.22 17.29
CA ASN A 381 22.40 2.85 17.04
C ASN A 381 21.57 1.86 17.83
N LEU A 382 21.26 0.70 17.24
CA LEU A 382 20.79 -0.47 17.98
C LEU A 382 21.34 -1.73 17.31
N GLY A 383 22.18 -2.47 18.03
CA GLY A 383 22.92 -3.58 17.44
C GLY A 383 23.90 -3.09 16.38
N VAL A 384 23.84 -3.66 15.18
CA VAL A 384 24.67 -3.27 14.02
C VAL A 384 24.04 -2.19 13.16
N ASP A 385 22.76 -1.88 13.40
CA ASP A 385 21.99 -0.96 12.58
C ASP A 385 22.01 0.44 13.17
N THR A 386 21.94 1.43 12.28
CA THR A 386 21.62 2.82 12.63
C THR A 386 20.23 3.17 12.13
N TYR A 387 19.41 3.65 13.05
CA TYR A 387 18.08 4.18 12.76
C TYR A 387 18.12 5.69 12.70
N GLN A 388 17.18 6.27 11.95
CA GLN A 388 16.98 7.70 11.88
C GLN A 388 15.57 8.09 12.31
N ILE A 389 15.48 9.26 12.92
CA ILE A 389 14.23 9.87 13.36
C ILE A 389 14.23 11.29 12.81
N VAL A 390 13.27 11.59 11.96
CA VAL A 390 13.06 12.93 11.41
C VAL A 390 11.82 13.51 12.06
N THR A 391 11.96 14.67 12.67
CA THR A 391 10.83 15.45 13.18
C THR A 391 10.72 16.73 12.36
N ILE A 392 9.50 17.09 12.00
CA ILE A 392 9.15 18.41 11.45
C ILE A 392 8.05 18.94 12.36
N ALA A 393 8.18 20.16 12.87
CA ALA A 393 7.17 20.70 13.79
C ALA A 393 7.17 22.22 13.84
N SER A 394 5.99 22.79 14.08
CA SER A 394 5.83 24.15 14.60
C SER A 394 6.48 24.30 15.98
N GLU A 395 6.71 25.54 16.40
CA GLU A 395 7.36 25.85 17.69
C GLU A 395 6.67 25.23 18.91
N ASP A 396 5.35 25.23 18.95
CA ASP A 396 4.55 24.65 20.05
C ASP A 396 4.57 23.12 20.06
N LYS A 397 4.77 22.47 18.89
CA LYS A 397 4.76 21.00 18.74
C LYS A 397 6.15 20.37 18.77
N LYS A 398 7.23 21.17 18.61
CA LYS A 398 8.62 20.70 18.56
C LYS A 398 8.98 19.76 19.71
N LYS A 399 8.66 20.16 20.94
CA LYS A 399 8.99 19.35 22.14
C LYS A 399 8.29 18.00 22.10
N SER A 400 7.02 17.96 21.70
CA SER A 400 6.26 16.73 21.59
C SER A 400 6.86 15.79 20.54
N ALA A 401 7.21 16.34 19.38
CA ALA A 401 7.83 15.58 18.28
C ALA A 401 9.23 15.04 18.66
N ASP A 402 10.09 15.87 19.26
CA ASP A 402 11.45 15.47 19.63
C ASP A 402 11.46 14.45 20.78
N ASN A 403 10.47 14.47 21.68
CA ASN A 403 10.34 13.46 22.74
C ASN A 403 10.22 12.04 22.18
N SER A 404 9.65 11.87 20.98
CA SER A 404 9.64 10.57 20.29
C SER A 404 11.05 10.10 19.94
N ALA A 405 11.95 11.01 19.57
CA ALA A 405 13.32 10.64 19.30
C ALA A 405 14.04 10.17 20.58
N TYR A 406 13.72 10.79 21.72
CA TYR A 406 14.30 10.46 23.02
C TYR A 406 13.67 9.24 23.71
N SER A 407 12.50 8.79 23.27
CA SER A 407 11.83 7.60 23.80
C SER A 407 12.36 6.29 23.19
N PHE A 408 13.14 6.37 22.09
CA PHE A 408 13.70 5.19 21.43
C PHE A 408 14.52 4.34 22.40
N ARG A 409 14.18 3.05 22.48
CA ARG A 409 14.82 2.08 23.37
C ARG A 409 14.69 0.65 22.87
N PRO A 410 15.50 -0.28 23.38
CA PRO A 410 15.22 -1.70 23.23
C PRO A 410 13.83 -2.07 23.80
N ILE A 411 13.17 -3.03 23.16
CA ILE A 411 11.94 -3.62 23.70
C ILE A 411 12.25 -4.37 25.00
N THR A 412 11.36 -4.27 25.99
CA THR A 412 11.52 -5.00 27.25
C THR A 412 11.08 -6.46 27.10
N LYS A 413 11.58 -7.35 27.98
CA LYS A 413 11.14 -8.76 28.03
C LYS A 413 9.64 -8.90 28.29
N GLN A 414 9.07 -8.02 29.11
CA GLN A 414 7.65 -8.04 29.43
C GLN A 414 6.80 -7.61 28.22
N GLU A 415 7.21 -6.55 27.51
CA GLU A 415 6.54 -6.13 26.27
C GLU A 415 6.57 -7.26 25.25
N LEU A 416 7.74 -7.84 24.98
CA LEU A 416 7.89 -8.94 24.04
C LEU A 416 7.03 -10.17 24.42
N ALA A 417 7.06 -10.59 25.70
CA ALA A 417 6.26 -11.73 26.18
C ALA A 417 4.75 -11.49 26.14
N SER A 418 4.32 -10.22 26.12
CA SER A 418 2.92 -9.84 26.02
C SER A 418 2.43 -9.70 24.58
N MET A 419 3.29 -9.90 23.58
CA MET A 419 2.91 -9.73 22.18
C MET A 419 2.01 -10.86 21.71
N THR A 420 0.97 -10.47 20.99
CA THR A 420 -0.01 -11.36 20.39
C THR A 420 -0.16 -11.00 18.92
N GLN A 421 -0.64 -11.96 18.15
CA GLN A 421 -1.06 -11.79 16.77
C GLN A 421 -2.47 -12.32 16.60
N LEU A 422 -3.17 -11.80 15.59
CA LEU A 422 -4.49 -12.28 15.26
C LEU A 422 -4.42 -13.10 13.99
N GLU A 423 -5.03 -14.28 14.04
CA GLU A 423 -5.02 -15.23 12.95
C GLU A 423 -6.45 -15.61 12.59
N LEU A 424 -6.67 -15.84 11.30
CA LEU A 424 -7.87 -16.49 10.81
C LEU A 424 -7.77 -17.99 11.11
N LYS A 425 -8.79 -18.57 11.73
CA LYS A 425 -8.96 -20.01 11.86
C LYS A 425 -10.24 -20.46 11.20
N VAL A 426 -10.14 -21.49 10.38
CA VAL A 426 -11.29 -22.12 9.74
C VAL A 426 -11.74 -23.28 10.63
N VAL A 427 -12.89 -23.11 11.27
CA VAL A 427 -13.48 -24.12 12.17
C VAL A 427 -14.69 -24.77 11.51
N LYS A 428 -15.00 -25.99 11.95
CA LYS A 428 -16.21 -26.71 11.52
C LYS A 428 -17.28 -26.57 12.58
N ALA A 429 -18.44 -26.07 12.19
CA ALA A 429 -19.58 -25.88 13.07
C ALA A 429 -20.27 -27.20 13.42
N LYS A 430 -20.88 -27.24 14.60
CA LYS A 430 -21.82 -28.30 15.02
C LYS A 430 -23.22 -27.94 14.53
N GLU A 431 -24.06 -28.95 14.30
CA GLU A 431 -25.46 -28.75 13.91
C GLU A 431 -26.19 -27.81 14.88
N GLY A 432 -26.79 -26.75 14.35
CA GLY A 432 -27.54 -25.75 15.13
C GLY A 432 -26.67 -24.81 15.97
N GLN A 433 -25.34 -24.86 15.83
CA GLN A 433 -24.44 -23.94 16.54
C GLN A 433 -24.69 -22.49 16.11
N THR A 434 -24.59 -21.57 17.05
CA THR A 434 -24.75 -20.13 16.81
C THR A 434 -23.39 -19.46 16.66
N LEU A 435 -23.34 -18.29 16.03
CA LEU A 435 -22.10 -17.50 15.91
C LEU A 435 -21.54 -17.10 17.29
N GLU A 436 -22.40 -16.81 18.27
CA GLU A 436 -21.99 -16.51 19.65
C GLU A 436 -21.28 -17.69 20.30
N ALA A 437 -21.86 -18.89 20.17
CA ALA A 437 -21.27 -20.10 20.71
C ALA A 437 -19.91 -20.39 20.08
N LEU A 438 -19.77 -20.09 18.78
CA LEU A 438 -18.56 -20.32 18.01
C LEU A 438 -17.45 -19.31 18.36
N LEU A 439 -17.78 -18.04 18.61
CA LEU A 439 -16.84 -17.04 19.16
C LEU A 439 -16.35 -17.46 20.55
N ALA A 440 -17.26 -17.90 21.43
CA ALA A 440 -16.93 -18.30 22.79
C ALA A 440 -16.02 -19.54 22.84
N GLU A 441 -16.32 -20.57 22.03
CA GLU A 441 -15.51 -21.80 21.93
C GLU A 441 -14.08 -21.53 21.45
N ASN A 442 -13.88 -20.49 20.63
CA ASN A 442 -12.58 -20.12 20.08
C ASN A 442 -11.91 -18.95 20.81
N HIS A 443 -12.47 -18.50 21.94
CA HIS A 443 -11.98 -17.35 22.71
C HIS A 443 -11.79 -16.07 21.87
N SER A 444 -12.61 -15.92 20.82
CA SER A 444 -12.53 -14.75 19.95
C SER A 444 -13.17 -13.53 20.60
N LYS A 445 -12.46 -12.41 20.56
CA LYS A 445 -12.94 -11.11 21.07
C LYS A 445 -13.62 -10.27 19.98
N ARG A 446 -13.88 -10.83 18.80
CA ARG A 446 -14.54 -10.11 17.69
C ARG A 446 -16.04 -10.02 17.91
N SER A 447 -16.67 -9.04 17.25
CA SER A 447 -18.12 -8.91 17.28
C SER A 447 -18.79 -10.01 16.45
N ILE A 448 -20.02 -10.37 16.83
CA ILE A 448 -20.89 -11.28 16.07
C ILE A 448 -21.15 -10.69 14.68
N GLU A 449 -21.43 -9.40 14.60
CA GLU A 449 -21.64 -8.66 13.34
C GLU A 449 -20.45 -8.80 12.39
N LEU A 450 -19.21 -8.63 12.87
CA LEU A 450 -18.02 -8.81 12.05
C LEU A 450 -17.86 -10.27 11.61
N LEU A 451 -18.09 -11.23 12.51
CA LEU A 451 -18.01 -12.65 12.18
C LEU A 451 -19.04 -13.04 11.11
N ALA A 452 -20.27 -12.55 11.23
CA ALA A 452 -21.36 -12.79 10.29
C ALA A 452 -21.00 -12.25 8.90
N VAL A 453 -20.55 -10.99 8.82
CA VAL A 453 -20.14 -10.35 7.56
C VAL A 453 -18.96 -11.06 6.92
N MET A 454 -17.91 -11.38 7.70
CA MET A 454 -16.75 -12.10 7.20
C MET A 454 -17.13 -13.43 6.53
N ASN A 455 -18.17 -14.10 7.03
CA ASN A 455 -18.60 -15.41 6.55
C ASN A 455 -19.83 -15.37 5.62
N ALA A 456 -20.34 -14.20 5.27
CA ALA A 456 -21.59 -14.04 4.51
C ALA A 456 -22.78 -14.79 5.16
N LEU A 457 -22.91 -14.67 6.48
CA LEU A 457 -23.96 -15.29 7.28
C LEU A 457 -24.84 -14.20 7.92
N ASP A 458 -26.06 -14.59 8.31
CA ASP A 458 -26.88 -13.75 9.20
C ASP A 458 -26.40 -13.88 10.65
N GLU A 459 -26.48 -12.80 11.43
CA GLU A 459 -26.06 -12.81 12.85
C GLU A 459 -26.77 -13.88 13.69
N ASN A 460 -28.04 -14.14 13.38
CA ASN A 460 -28.87 -15.11 14.09
C ASN A 460 -28.89 -16.51 13.41
N GLN A 461 -28.10 -16.72 12.36
CA GLN A 461 -28.08 -17.96 11.61
C GLN A 461 -27.73 -19.15 12.52
N ARG A 462 -28.42 -20.26 12.30
CA ARG A 462 -28.06 -21.56 12.88
C ARG A 462 -27.22 -22.30 11.86
N LEU A 463 -26.00 -22.64 12.25
CA LEU A 463 -25.03 -23.29 11.38
C LEU A 463 -25.37 -24.75 11.17
N THR A 464 -25.03 -25.26 9.99
CA THR A 464 -25.19 -26.66 9.64
C THR A 464 -23.96 -27.48 10.06
N ASN A 465 -24.15 -28.78 10.27
CA ASN A 465 -23.07 -29.66 10.67
C ASN A 465 -21.92 -29.67 9.65
N ASN A 466 -20.70 -29.46 10.13
CA ASN A 466 -19.47 -29.32 9.34
C ASN A 466 -19.39 -28.09 8.43
N GLU A 467 -20.27 -27.11 8.58
CA GLU A 467 -20.14 -25.81 7.91
C GLU A 467 -18.82 -25.16 8.33
N GLN A 468 -18.02 -24.73 7.35
CA GLN A 468 -16.75 -24.06 7.61
C GLN A 468 -16.99 -22.58 7.89
N VAL A 469 -16.51 -22.13 9.05
CA VAL A 469 -16.65 -20.75 9.50
C VAL A 469 -15.27 -20.21 9.83
N LYS A 470 -14.93 -19.06 9.27
CA LYS A 470 -13.73 -18.29 9.56
C LYS A 470 -13.90 -17.56 10.88
N VAL A 471 -12.96 -17.73 11.80
CA VAL A 471 -12.96 -17.09 13.12
C VAL A 471 -11.63 -16.41 13.33
N VAL A 472 -11.65 -15.16 13.78
CA VAL A 472 -10.40 -14.49 14.16
C VAL A 472 -10.06 -14.86 15.60
N VAL A 473 -8.90 -15.47 15.81
CA VAL A 473 -8.40 -15.87 17.12
C VAL A 473 -7.14 -15.09 17.48
N GLU A 474 -6.89 -14.94 18.77
CA GLU A 474 -5.65 -14.34 19.29
C GLU A 474 -4.67 -15.44 19.68
N ALA A 475 -3.43 -15.34 19.17
CA ALA A 475 -2.34 -16.26 19.47
C ALA A 475 -1.13 -15.48 20.00
N PRO A 476 -0.29 -16.08 20.87
CA PRO A 476 0.99 -15.49 21.24
C PRO A 476 1.85 -15.26 19.99
N TYR A 477 2.51 -14.10 19.90
CA TYR A 477 3.54 -13.87 18.90
C TYR A 477 4.81 -14.65 19.31
N GLN A 478 5.34 -15.49 18.42
CA GLN A 478 6.47 -16.38 18.70
C GLN A 478 7.72 -15.99 17.91
#